data_AF-A0A2M7UCK8-F1
#
_entry.id   AF-A0A2M7UCK8-F1
#
_cell.length_a   1.000
_cell.length_b   1.000
_cell.length_c   1.000
_cell.angle_alpha   90.00
_cell.angle_beta   90.00
_cell.angle_gamma   90.00
#
_symmetry.space_group_name_H-M   'P 1'
#
loop_
_entity.id
_entity.type
_entity.pdbx_description
1 polymer ?
#
loop_
_entity_poly.entity_id
_entity_poly.type
_entity_poly.pdbx_seq_one_letter_code
_entity_poly.pdbx_strand_id
1 'polypeptide(L)'
;MVRHRPFERPWMVKYIDHQLQVDASYTRSALDWQPVTRCFVLRRLIFLIERMKSAPGEWQARNEAAMKRTSERPSLLIAETLQQHQEVVIEQILNVLTNPESAERYANYQKLDRQKLRWYVTIACNLLMTAVRTGDRLAMSNYARFIASIRIREGFPFQEVASGFRVMGEIVFNTLLQQPQFTNGEHVLRDNISLTIQLAVDEIEDAYEQAHFIRKNA
;
A
#
# COMPACT_ATOMS: atom_id res chain seq x y z
N MET A 1 -3.12 22.22 17.96
CA MET A 1 -2.30 21.08 17.47
C MET A 1 -0.82 21.42 17.60
N VAL A 2 -0.08 20.76 18.49
CA VAL A 2 1.39 20.95 18.59
C VAL A 2 2.05 20.19 17.43
N ARG A 3 2.52 20.91 16.40
CA ARG A 3 3.38 20.32 15.37
C ARG A 3 4.74 20.05 16.02
N HIS A 4 5.04 18.78 16.31
CA HIS A 4 6.41 18.39 16.62
C HIS A 4 7.25 18.69 15.38
N ARG A 5 8.20 19.60 15.54
CA ARG A 5 9.08 19.97 14.44
C ARG A 5 9.95 18.74 14.10
N PRO A 6 10.32 18.54 12.81
CA PRO A 6 11.12 17.38 12.39
C PRO A 6 12.42 17.26 13.21
N PHE A 7 12.90 16.02 13.40
CA PHE A 7 14.17 15.74 14.08
C PHE A 7 15.30 16.52 13.40
N GLU A 8 15.36 16.39 12.07
CA GLU A 8 16.26 17.14 11.21
C GLU A 8 15.81 18.59 11.08
N ARG A 9 16.77 19.51 11.23
CA ARG A 9 16.55 20.95 11.16
C ARG A 9 17.34 21.54 10.01
N PRO A 10 16.86 22.63 9.39
CA PRO A 10 17.62 23.32 8.35
C PRO A 10 19.05 23.69 8.76
N TRP A 11 19.29 23.94 10.05
CA TRP A 11 20.63 24.21 10.56
C TRP A 11 21.55 22.99 10.57
N MET A 12 21.00 21.77 10.65
CA MET A 12 21.75 20.51 10.67
C MET A 12 22.32 20.14 9.30
N VAL A 13 21.75 20.69 8.21
CA VAL A 13 22.27 20.50 6.84
C VAL A 13 23.73 20.93 6.74
N LYS A 14 24.13 21.94 7.51
CA LYS A 14 25.52 22.42 7.59
C LYS A 14 26.50 21.42 8.20
N TYR A 15 26.03 20.28 8.70
CA TYR A 15 26.85 19.23 9.30
C TYR A 15 26.82 17.94 8.47
N ILE A 16 25.95 17.88 7.46
CA ILE A 16 25.97 16.82 6.46
C ILE A 16 27.27 17.02 5.67
N ASP A 17 28.06 15.95 5.52
CA ASP A 17 29.38 15.91 4.88
C ASP A 17 30.57 16.48 5.66
N HIS A 18 30.37 16.96 6.89
CA HIS A 18 31.51 17.24 7.76
C HIS A 18 32.10 15.95 8.35
N GLN A 19 33.42 15.83 8.30
CA GLN A 19 34.11 14.74 8.98
C GLN A 19 33.83 14.86 10.49
N LEU A 20 33.16 13.85 11.05
CA LEU A 20 32.74 13.84 12.44
C LEU A 20 33.96 13.63 13.38
N GLN A 21 34.74 14.69 13.61
CA GLN A 21 35.87 14.67 14.53
C GLN A 21 35.38 14.93 15.96
N VAL A 22 34.86 13.89 16.59
CA VAL A 22 34.41 13.95 18.00
C VAL A 22 35.50 13.38 18.89
N ASP A 23 36.16 14.25 19.66
CA ASP A 23 36.96 13.80 20.80
C ASP A 23 36.04 13.60 22.01
N ALA A 24 35.89 12.33 22.42
CA ALA A 24 35.09 11.95 23.59
C ALA A 24 35.93 11.84 24.88
N SER A 25 37.22 12.22 24.86
CA SER A 25 38.13 12.03 25.99
C SER A 25 37.65 12.76 27.25
N TYR A 26 37.15 13.99 27.10
CA TYR A 26 36.58 14.74 28.22
C TYR A 26 35.42 14.00 28.90
N THR A 27 34.43 13.53 28.12
CA THR A 27 33.26 12.82 28.66
C THR A 27 33.65 11.50 29.32
N ARG A 28 34.62 10.78 28.74
CA ARG A 28 35.15 9.53 29.32
C ARG A 28 35.80 9.77 30.68
N SER A 29 36.60 10.82 30.80
CA SER A 29 37.23 11.20 32.06
C SER A 29 36.22 11.68 33.09
N ALA A 30 35.22 12.48 32.68
CA ALA A 30 34.20 13.02 33.58
C ALA A 30 33.25 11.94 34.14
N LEU A 31 32.95 10.91 33.35
CA LEU A 31 32.03 9.84 33.72
C LEU A 31 32.73 8.58 34.23
N ASP A 32 34.07 8.57 34.30
CA ASP A 32 34.90 7.38 34.55
C ASP A 32 34.43 6.15 33.76
N TRP A 33 34.10 6.38 32.48
CA TRP A 33 33.47 5.38 31.64
C TRP A 33 34.14 5.33 30.28
N GLN A 34 34.50 4.12 29.85
CA GLN A 34 34.99 3.87 28.50
C GLN A 34 34.32 2.63 27.90
N PRO A 35 34.03 2.65 26.59
CA PRO A 35 33.48 1.48 25.92
C PRO A 35 34.51 0.34 25.97
N VAL A 36 34.10 -0.80 26.48
CA VAL A 36 34.87 -2.05 26.34
C VAL A 36 35.03 -2.40 24.85
N THR A 37 36.18 -2.93 24.45
CA THR A 37 36.50 -3.20 23.02
C THR A 37 35.44 -4.04 22.33
N ARG A 38 34.79 -4.96 23.05
CA ARG A 38 33.67 -5.77 22.53
C ARG A 38 32.45 -4.96 22.07
N CYS A 39 32.28 -3.72 22.54
CA CYS A 39 31.15 -2.85 22.23
C CYS A 39 31.49 -1.80 21.16
N PHE A 40 32.70 -1.82 20.60
CA PHE A 40 33.05 -0.92 19.49
C PHE A 40 32.15 -1.18 18.29
N VAL A 41 31.71 -0.10 17.64
CA VAL A 41 30.73 -0.18 16.55
C VAL A 41 31.21 -1.10 15.43
N LEU A 42 32.50 -1.04 15.09
CA LEU A 42 33.12 -1.89 14.06
C LEU A 42 33.03 -3.38 14.41
N ARG A 43 33.20 -3.76 15.68
CA ARG A 43 33.05 -5.15 16.11
C ARG A 43 31.58 -5.57 16.19
N ARG A 44 30.67 -4.64 16.54
CA ARG A 44 29.22 -4.91 16.60
C ARG A 44 28.56 -5.00 15.24
N LEU A 45 29.09 -4.31 14.22
CA LEU A 45 28.59 -4.36 12.83
C LEU A 45 28.54 -5.79 12.30
N ILE A 46 29.54 -6.62 12.61
CA ILE A 46 29.57 -8.04 12.19
C ILE A 46 28.35 -8.79 12.74
N PHE A 47 28.03 -8.62 14.03
CA PHE A 47 26.86 -9.26 14.65
C PHE A 47 25.53 -8.70 14.14
N LEU A 48 25.49 -7.42 13.78
CA LEU A 48 24.31 -6.79 13.18
C LEU A 48 24.06 -7.33 11.77
N ILE A 49 25.11 -7.45 10.96
CA ILE A 49 25.04 -8.03 9.61
C ILE A 49 24.63 -9.50 9.69
N GLU A 50 25.20 -10.26 10.62
CA GLU A 50 24.85 -11.67 10.81
C GLU A 50 23.38 -11.82 11.20
N ARG A 51 22.91 -11.04 12.19
CA ARG A 51 21.48 -11.04 12.56
C ARG A 51 20.55 -10.58 11.43
N MET A 52 20.97 -9.60 10.64
CA MET A 52 20.21 -9.13 9.48
C MET A 52 20.05 -10.25 8.44
N LYS A 53 21.09 -11.06 8.23
CA LYS A 53 21.04 -12.21 7.30
C LYS A 53 20.25 -13.39 7.87
N SER A 54 20.42 -13.70 9.16
CA SER A 54 19.80 -14.87 9.78
C SER A 54 18.33 -14.66 10.13
N ALA A 55 17.90 -13.42 10.38
CA ALA A 55 16.54 -13.06 10.79
C ALA A 55 16.08 -11.75 10.12
N PRO A 56 15.97 -11.71 8.78
CA PRO A 56 15.60 -10.51 8.04
C PRO A 56 14.22 -9.97 8.43
N GLY A 57 13.28 -10.84 8.79
CA GLY A 57 11.94 -10.44 9.22
C GLY A 57 11.92 -9.64 10.53
N GLU A 58 12.76 -9.98 11.52
CA GLU A 58 12.86 -9.18 12.77
C GLU A 58 13.47 -7.80 12.50
N TRP A 59 14.46 -7.75 11.61
CA TRP A 59 15.10 -6.50 11.20
C TRP A 59 14.10 -5.60 10.47
N GLN A 60 13.34 -6.17 9.54
CA GLN A 60 12.27 -5.49 8.83
C GLN A 60 11.18 -4.98 9.78
N ALA A 61 10.67 -5.83 10.69
CA ALA A 61 9.66 -5.44 11.67
C ALA A 61 10.16 -4.33 12.62
N ARG A 62 11.44 -4.35 13.02
CA ARG A 62 12.04 -3.30 13.84
C ARG A 62 12.26 -2.01 13.07
N ASN A 63 12.65 -2.08 11.81
CA ASN A 63 12.75 -0.92 10.93
C ASN A 63 11.36 -0.32 10.69
N GLU A 64 10.35 -1.13 10.42
CA GLU A 64 8.95 -0.71 10.30
C GLU A 64 8.45 -0.05 11.60
N ALA A 65 8.77 -0.64 12.76
CA ALA A 65 8.42 -0.08 14.07
C ALA A 65 9.16 1.23 14.38
N ALA A 66 10.43 1.36 13.98
CA ALA A 66 11.23 2.58 14.17
C ALA A 66 10.87 3.68 13.16
N MET A 67 10.45 3.30 11.95
CA MET A 67 9.92 4.17 10.90
C MET A 67 8.48 4.67 11.17
N LYS A 68 7.88 4.34 12.33
CA LYS A 68 6.60 4.91 12.81
C LYS A 68 6.66 6.41 13.13
N ARG A 69 7.12 7.24 12.20
CA ARG A 69 7.02 8.70 12.29
C ARG A 69 6.65 9.27 10.91
N THR A 70 5.34 9.30 10.65
CA THR A 70 4.53 10.41 10.04
C THR A 70 3.30 9.89 9.26
N SER A 71 3.28 8.61 8.84
CA SER A 71 2.26 8.05 7.92
C SER A 71 0.96 7.47 8.54
N GLU A 72 0.88 7.31 9.87
CA GLU A 72 -0.34 6.76 10.51
C GLU A 72 -1.54 7.70 10.38
N ARG A 73 -1.35 9.03 10.44
CA ARG A 73 -2.46 9.99 10.28
C ARG A 73 -3.06 10.02 8.87
N PRO A 74 -2.26 10.11 7.79
CA PRO A 74 -2.82 10.11 6.45
C PRO A 74 -3.53 8.79 6.11
N SER A 75 -2.96 7.65 6.44
CA SER A 75 -3.54 6.33 6.09
C SER A 75 -4.84 6.07 6.85
N LEU A 76 -4.89 6.42 8.14
CA LEU A 76 -6.12 6.36 8.93
C LEU A 76 -7.18 7.33 8.40
N LEU A 77 -6.80 8.57 8.06
CA LEU A 77 -7.69 9.55 7.46
C LEU A 77 -8.27 9.07 6.12
N ILE A 78 -7.47 8.43 5.27
CA ILE A 78 -7.92 7.81 4.00
C ILE A 78 -8.94 6.72 4.29
N ALA A 79 -8.62 5.79 5.22
CA ALA A 79 -9.51 4.69 5.55
C ALA A 79 -10.85 5.19 6.14
N GLU A 80 -10.81 6.16 7.07
CA GLU A 80 -12.02 6.75 7.67
C GLU A 80 -12.85 7.51 6.63
N THR A 81 -12.21 8.28 5.75
CA THR A 81 -12.93 9.00 4.70
C THR A 81 -13.54 8.03 3.68
N LEU A 82 -12.80 6.99 3.28
CA LEU A 82 -13.33 5.97 2.40
C LEU A 82 -14.50 5.23 3.04
N GLN A 83 -14.45 4.96 4.35
CA GLN A 83 -15.55 4.37 5.09
C GLN A 83 -16.79 5.27 5.08
N GLN A 84 -16.63 6.58 5.28
CA GLN A 84 -17.73 7.55 5.25
C GLN A 84 -18.40 7.64 3.88
N HIS A 85 -17.62 7.51 2.80
CA HIS A 85 -18.10 7.62 1.42
C HIS A 85 -18.32 6.26 0.74
N GLN A 86 -18.23 5.16 1.48
CA GLN A 86 -18.19 3.80 0.92
C GLN A 86 -19.42 3.50 0.06
N GLU A 87 -20.61 3.86 0.55
CA GLU A 87 -21.87 3.61 -0.15
C GLU A 87 -21.94 4.36 -1.49
N VAL A 88 -21.51 5.62 -1.49
CA VAL A 88 -21.46 6.46 -2.70
C VAL A 88 -20.48 5.87 -3.71
N VAL A 89 -19.30 5.45 -3.25
CA VAL A 89 -18.28 4.82 -4.08
C VAL A 89 -18.78 3.52 -4.69
N ILE A 90 -19.41 2.65 -3.89
CA ILE A 90 -19.96 1.37 -4.37
C ILE A 90 -21.02 1.62 -5.45
N GLU A 91 -21.96 2.53 -5.22
CA GLU A 91 -22.98 2.84 -6.24
C GLU A 91 -22.37 3.43 -7.51
N GLN A 92 -21.38 4.31 -7.40
CA GLN A 92 -20.68 4.86 -8.56
C GLN A 92 -19.99 3.75 -9.38
N ILE A 93 -19.30 2.82 -8.71
CA ILE A 93 -18.67 1.68 -9.38
C ILE A 93 -19.71 0.82 -10.08
N LEU A 94 -20.79 0.45 -9.39
CA LEU A 94 -21.87 -0.34 -9.97
C LEU A 94 -22.46 0.35 -11.20
N ASN A 95 -22.73 1.65 -11.10
CA ASN A 95 -23.31 2.40 -12.20
C ASN A 95 -22.36 2.43 -13.40
N VAL A 96 -21.05 2.63 -13.21
CA VAL A 96 -20.10 2.60 -14.34
C VAL A 96 -20.03 1.21 -14.98
N LEU A 97 -19.98 0.14 -14.18
CA LEU A 97 -19.87 -1.22 -14.71
C LEU A 97 -21.17 -1.72 -15.37
N THR A 98 -22.33 -1.19 -14.99
CA THR A 98 -23.63 -1.62 -15.53
C THR A 98 -24.31 -0.56 -16.42
N ASN A 99 -23.70 0.60 -16.68
CA ASN A 99 -24.28 1.62 -17.56
C ASN A 99 -24.27 1.10 -19.01
N PRO A 100 -25.42 1.13 -19.72
CA PRO A 100 -25.50 0.81 -21.15
C PRO A 100 -24.44 1.49 -22.02
N GLU A 101 -24.07 2.75 -21.73
CA GLU A 101 -23.04 3.48 -22.47
C GLU A 101 -21.65 2.84 -22.38
N SER A 102 -21.40 2.05 -21.33
CA SER A 102 -20.14 1.33 -21.11
C SER A 102 -20.22 -0.15 -21.53
N ALA A 103 -21.29 -0.55 -22.22
CA ALA A 103 -21.52 -1.95 -22.62
C ALA A 103 -20.40 -2.55 -23.45
N GLU A 104 -19.77 -1.75 -24.32
CA GLU A 104 -18.66 -2.21 -25.15
C GLU A 104 -17.45 -2.65 -24.30
N ARG A 105 -17.20 -1.95 -23.19
CA ARG A 105 -16.07 -2.20 -22.29
C ARG A 105 -16.38 -3.23 -21.21
N TYR A 106 -17.63 -3.27 -20.72
CA TYR A 106 -18.07 -4.06 -19.57
C TYR A 106 -19.20 -5.03 -19.92
N ALA A 107 -19.14 -5.65 -21.10
CA ALA A 107 -20.20 -6.46 -21.67
C ALA A 107 -20.65 -7.65 -20.80
N ASN A 108 -19.73 -8.29 -20.08
CA ASN A 108 -20.02 -9.42 -19.21
C ASN A 108 -20.48 -8.95 -17.82
N TYR A 109 -19.97 -7.81 -17.33
CA TYR A 109 -20.49 -7.19 -16.11
C TYR A 109 -21.96 -6.78 -16.23
N GLN A 110 -22.43 -6.36 -17.42
CA GLN A 110 -23.85 -6.06 -17.63
C GLN A 110 -24.77 -7.26 -17.50
N LYS A 111 -24.25 -8.47 -17.75
CA LYS A 111 -25.00 -9.73 -17.63
C LYS A 111 -24.99 -10.28 -16.21
N LEU A 112 -24.11 -9.76 -15.35
CA LEU A 112 -23.97 -10.22 -13.99
C LEU A 112 -25.10 -9.65 -13.12
N ASP A 113 -25.65 -10.50 -12.26
CA ASP A 113 -26.63 -10.04 -11.27
C ASP A 113 -26.08 -8.87 -10.44
N ARG A 114 -26.85 -7.77 -10.35
CA ARG A 114 -26.39 -6.52 -9.71
C ARG A 114 -26.10 -6.74 -8.22
N GLN A 115 -26.87 -7.56 -7.52
CA GLN A 115 -26.66 -7.83 -6.10
C GLN A 115 -25.38 -8.64 -5.87
N LYS A 116 -25.11 -9.64 -6.73
CA LYS A 116 -23.85 -10.39 -6.74
C LYS A 116 -22.66 -9.48 -7.06
N LEU A 117 -22.79 -8.57 -8.04
CA LEU A 117 -21.73 -7.60 -8.35
C LEU A 117 -21.47 -6.65 -7.17
N ARG A 118 -22.52 -6.12 -6.56
CA ARG A 118 -22.43 -5.29 -5.35
C ARG A 118 -21.63 -5.98 -4.26
N TRP A 119 -21.94 -7.25 -3.98
CA TRP A 119 -21.22 -8.01 -2.96
C TRP A 119 -19.70 -8.08 -3.25
N TYR A 120 -19.31 -8.36 -4.50
CA TYR A 120 -17.90 -8.37 -4.88
C TYR A 120 -17.22 -7.02 -4.75
N VAL A 121 -17.91 -5.93 -5.15
CA VAL A 121 -17.39 -4.56 -5.04
C VAL A 121 -17.24 -4.16 -3.57
N THR A 122 -18.21 -4.49 -2.73
CA THR A 122 -18.15 -4.21 -1.27
C THR A 122 -16.94 -4.86 -0.64
N ILE A 123 -16.64 -6.12 -0.97
CA ILE A 123 -15.45 -6.82 -0.45
C ILE A 123 -14.17 -6.14 -0.93
N ALA A 124 -14.09 -5.80 -2.21
CA ALA A 124 -12.93 -5.10 -2.75
C ALA A 124 -12.68 -3.76 -2.02
N CYS A 125 -13.73 -2.97 -1.77
CA CYS A 125 -13.63 -1.73 -1.01
C CYS A 125 -13.17 -1.98 0.44
N ASN A 126 -13.68 -3.01 1.11
CA ASN A 126 -13.27 -3.37 2.47
C ASN A 126 -11.79 -3.80 2.55
N LEU A 127 -11.34 -4.56 1.56
CA LEU A 127 -9.95 -5.00 1.47
C LEU A 127 -9.03 -3.84 1.12
N LEU A 128 -9.46 -2.92 0.26
CA LEU A 128 -8.73 -1.69 -0.01
C LEU A 128 -8.59 -0.83 1.26
N MET A 129 -9.68 -0.60 2.01
CA MET A 129 -9.62 0.10 3.30
C MET A 129 -8.67 -0.58 4.28
N THR A 130 -8.69 -1.91 4.34
CA THR A 130 -7.79 -2.69 5.20
C THR A 130 -6.34 -2.50 4.77
N ALA A 131 -6.05 -2.63 3.48
CA ALA A 131 -4.72 -2.46 2.92
C ALA A 131 -4.15 -1.06 3.14
N VAL A 132 -4.98 -0.03 3.01
CA VAL A 132 -4.60 1.35 3.35
C VAL A 132 -4.28 1.46 4.84
N ARG A 133 -5.12 0.88 5.71
CA ARG A 133 -4.96 1.02 7.17
C ARG A 133 -3.72 0.28 7.70
N THR A 134 -3.43 -0.90 7.17
CA THR A 134 -2.34 -1.76 7.65
C THR A 134 -1.04 -1.61 6.85
N GLY A 135 -1.12 -1.08 5.63
CA GLY A 135 -0.03 -1.12 4.65
C GLY A 135 0.15 -2.49 3.99
N ASP A 136 -0.56 -3.52 4.46
CA ASP A 136 -0.50 -4.88 3.92
C ASP A 136 -1.49 -5.07 2.79
N ARG A 137 -0.97 -5.27 1.57
CA ARG A 137 -1.74 -5.39 0.33
C ARG A 137 -2.06 -6.84 -0.04
N LEU A 138 -1.54 -7.83 0.69
CA LEU A 138 -1.65 -9.24 0.34
C LEU A 138 -3.10 -9.73 0.27
N ALA A 139 -3.96 -9.25 1.18
CA ALA A 139 -5.37 -9.62 1.18
C ALA A 139 -6.11 -9.15 -0.10
N MET A 140 -5.78 -7.94 -0.58
CA MET A 140 -6.35 -7.40 -1.82
C MET A 140 -5.83 -8.17 -3.04
N SER A 141 -4.53 -8.45 -3.10
CA SER A 141 -3.90 -9.27 -4.15
C SER A 141 -4.52 -10.68 -4.25
N ASN A 142 -4.66 -11.37 -3.11
CA ASN A 142 -5.28 -12.70 -3.06
C ASN A 142 -6.74 -12.67 -3.52
N TYR A 143 -7.47 -11.62 -3.15
CA TYR A 143 -8.85 -11.45 -3.59
C TYR A 143 -8.95 -11.17 -5.10
N ALA A 144 -8.05 -10.36 -5.65
CA ALA A 144 -8.00 -10.08 -7.07
C ALA A 144 -7.75 -11.37 -7.88
N ARG A 145 -6.78 -12.19 -7.44
CA ARG A 145 -6.52 -13.53 -8.00
C ARG A 145 -7.73 -14.46 -7.90
N PHE A 146 -8.42 -14.46 -6.76
CA PHE A 146 -9.65 -15.22 -6.55
C PHE A 146 -10.76 -14.80 -7.54
N ILE A 147 -10.99 -13.49 -7.69
CA ILE A 147 -11.96 -12.96 -8.64
C ILE A 147 -11.58 -13.31 -10.08
N ALA A 148 -10.30 -13.18 -10.45
CA ALA A 148 -9.82 -13.59 -11.77
C ALA A 148 -10.17 -15.06 -12.04
N SER A 149 -9.94 -15.98 -11.10
CA SER A 149 -10.28 -17.40 -11.26
C SER A 149 -11.78 -17.67 -11.51
N ILE A 150 -12.66 -16.85 -10.92
CA ILE A 150 -14.11 -16.94 -11.16
C ILE A 150 -14.42 -16.41 -12.56
N ARG A 151 -13.88 -15.24 -12.90
CA ARG A 151 -14.15 -14.54 -14.16
C ARG A 151 -13.62 -15.27 -15.39
N ILE A 152 -12.47 -15.95 -15.28
CA ILE A 152 -11.94 -16.85 -16.31
C ILE A 152 -12.92 -17.99 -16.60
N ARG A 153 -13.55 -18.57 -15.56
CA ARG A 153 -14.54 -19.65 -15.72
C ARG A 153 -15.87 -19.13 -16.29
N GLU A 154 -16.24 -17.91 -15.94
CA GLU A 154 -17.44 -17.24 -16.48
C GLU A 154 -17.22 -16.64 -17.88
N GLY A 155 -16.00 -16.70 -18.44
CA GLY A 155 -15.68 -16.27 -19.80
C GLY A 155 -15.39 -14.78 -19.99
N PHE A 156 -15.12 -14.06 -18.90
CA PHE A 156 -14.75 -12.64 -18.98
C PHE A 156 -13.34 -12.49 -19.58
N PRO A 157 -13.11 -11.52 -20.49
CA PRO A 157 -11.79 -11.18 -20.97
C PRO A 157 -10.97 -10.46 -19.90
N PHE A 158 -9.65 -10.63 -19.93
CA PHE A 158 -8.72 -9.97 -19.01
C PHE A 158 -8.93 -8.45 -18.97
N GLN A 159 -9.05 -7.81 -20.14
CA GLN A 159 -9.17 -6.37 -20.25
C GLN A 159 -10.40 -5.83 -19.50
N GLU A 160 -11.50 -6.59 -19.49
CA GLU A 160 -12.73 -6.21 -18.80
C GLU A 160 -12.55 -6.30 -17.28
N VAL A 161 -11.97 -7.39 -16.77
CA VAL A 161 -11.74 -7.55 -15.32
C VAL A 161 -10.71 -6.55 -14.79
N ALA A 162 -9.58 -6.39 -15.50
CA ALA A 162 -8.53 -5.44 -15.13
C ALA A 162 -9.05 -4.00 -15.16
N SER A 163 -9.83 -3.62 -16.18
CA SER A 163 -10.44 -2.28 -16.23
C SER A 163 -11.49 -2.06 -15.13
N GLY A 164 -12.22 -3.11 -14.71
CA GLY A 164 -13.10 -3.04 -13.56
C GLY A 164 -12.38 -2.69 -12.25
N PHE A 165 -11.20 -3.27 -12.00
CA PHE A 165 -10.38 -2.89 -10.84
C PHE A 165 -9.79 -1.49 -10.97
N ARG A 166 -9.32 -1.11 -12.17
CA ARG A 166 -8.79 0.25 -12.41
C ARG A 166 -9.86 1.32 -12.18
N VAL A 167 -11.07 1.12 -12.71
CA VAL A 167 -12.15 2.10 -12.56
C VAL A 167 -12.62 2.22 -11.10
N MET A 168 -12.60 1.12 -10.35
CA MET A 168 -12.81 1.16 -8.90
C MET A 168 -11.75 2.02 -8.20
N GLY A 169 -10.48 1.84 -8.54
CA GLY A 169 -9.38 2.65 -8.01
C GLY A 169 -9.53 4.14 -8.34
N GLU A 170 -9.89 4.46 -9.59
CA GLU A 170 -10.11 5.82 -10.07
C GLU A 170 -11.29 6.49 -9.35
N ILE A 171 -12.42 5.78 -9.18
CA ILE A 171 -13.59 6.30 -8.47
C ILE A 171 -13.22 6.60 -7.01
N VAL A 172 -12.62 5.62 -6.30
CA VAL A 172 -12.17 5.80 -4.92
C VAL A 172 -11.22 7.00 -4.80
N PHE A 173 -10.22 7.08 -5.68
CA PHE A 173 -9.25 8.16 -5.69
C PHE A 173 -9.91 9.53 -5.90
N ASN A 174 -10.78 9.66 -6.91
CA ASN A 174 -11.44 10.91 -7.25
C ASN A 174 -12.42 11.36 -6.14
N THR A 175 -13.19 10.44 -5.57
CA THR A 175 -14.10 10.75 -4.45
C THR A 175 -13.35 11.30 -3.25
N LEU A 176 -12.18 10.73 -2.94
CA LEU A 176 -11.34 11.17 -1.83
C LEU A 176 -10.62 12.49 -2.14
N LEU A 177 -10.09 12.66 -3.35
CA LEU A 177 -9.39 13.88 -3.76
C LEU A 177 -10.30 15.13 -3.69
N GLN A 178 -11.60 14.97 -3.91
CA GLN A 178 -12.60 16.03 -3.77
C GLN A 178 -12.83 16.48 -2.31
N GLN A 179 -12.37 15.73 -1.32
CA GLN A 179 -12.58 16.10 0.08
C GLN A 179 -11.57 17.17 0.54
N PRO A 180 -12.01 18.17 1.31
CA PRO A 180 -11.15 19.27 1.76
C PRO A 180 -9.88 18.82 2.48
N GLN A 181 -9.95 17.71 3.22
CA GLN A 181 -8.80 17.12 3.93
C GLN A 181 -7.69 16.59 3.03
N PHE A 182 -7.91 16.42 1.71
CA PHE A 182 -6.92 15.91 0.75
C PHE A 182 -6.42 16.96 -0.26
N THR A 183 -6.75 18.24 -0.08
CA THR A 183 -6.39 19.35 -1.01
C THR A 183 -4.90 19.41 -1.39
N ASN A 184 -3.99 18.93 -0.53
CA ASN A 184 -2.54 18.84 -0.79
C ASN A 184 -1.98 17.41 -0.59
N GLY A 185 -2.84 16.39 -0.63
CA GLY A 185 -2.55 15.01 -0.27
C GLY A 185 -2.52 14.02 -1.42
N GLU A 186 -2.49 14.50 -2.67
CA GLU A 186 -2.63 13.66 -3.88
C GLU A 186 -1.62 12.51 -3.93
N HIS A 187 -0.35 12.77 -3.65
CA HIS A 187 0.70 11.73 -3.64
C HIS A 187 0.38 10.61 -2.65
N VAL A 188 -0.13 10.94 -1.47
CA VAL A 188 -0.48 9.96 -0.45
C VAL A 188 -1.66 9.09 -0.91
N LEU A 189 -2.64 9.69 -1.58
CA LEU A 189 -3.75 8.94 -2.19
C LEU A 189 -3.24 8.00 -3.29
N ARG A 190 -2.31 8.46 -4.15
CA ARG A 190 -1.73 7.63 -5.21
C ARG A 190 -0.96 6.43 -4.64
N ASP A 191 -0.11 6.64 -3.65
CA ASP A 191 0.71 5.59 -3.03
C ASP A 191 -0.12 4.53 -2.30
N ASN A 192 -1.29 4.92 -1.77
CA ASN A 192 -2.14 4.03 -1.00
C ASN A 192 -3.21 3.34 -1.85
N ILE A 193 -3.81 4.05 -2.81
CA ILE A 193 -4.94 3.55 -3.60
C ILE A 193 -4.44 3.02 -4.94
N SER A 194 -3.81 3.86 -5.75
CA SER A 194 -3.40 3.49 -7.12
C SER A 194 -2.40 2.35 -7.11
N LEU A 195 -1.42 2.37 -6.21
CA LEU A 195 -0.44 1.27 -6.09
C LEU A 195 -1.11 -0.05 -5.66
N THR A 196 -2.05 0.00 -4.71
CA THR A 196 -2.77 -1.20 -4.26
C THR A 196 -3.63 -1.79 -5.37
N ILE A 197 -4.27 -0.93 -6.17
CA ILE A 197 -5.06 -1.36 -7.34
C ILE A 197 -4.17 -1.90 -8.45
N GLN A 198 -3.00 -1.29 -8.70
CA GLN A 198 -2.06 -1.79 -9.70
C GLN A 198 -1.58 -3.20 -9.35
N LEU A 199 -1.16 -3.43 -8.11
CA LEU A 199 -0.75 -4.77 -7.65
C LEU A 199 -1.89 -5.79 -7.75
N ALA A 200 -3.14 -5.37 -7.50
CA ALA A 200 -4.30 -6.23 -7.69
C ALA A 200 -4.53 -6.57 -9.18
N VAL A 201 -4.27 -5.62 -10.08
CA VAL A 201 -4.38 -5.84 -11.53
C VAL A 201 -3.29 -6.76 -12.05
N ASP A 202 -2.05 -6.61 -11.57
CA ASP A 202 -0.93 -7.50 -11.93
C ASP A 202 -1.25 -8.96 -11.55
N GLU A 203 -1.87 -9.17 -10.38
CA GLU A 203 -2.34 -10.49 -9.93
C GLU A 203 -3.48 -11.08 -10.77
N ILE A 204 -4.29 -10.23 -11.39
CA ILE A 204 -5.30 -10.66 -12.35
C ILE A 204 -4.62 -11.08 -13.65
N GLU A 205 -3.65 -10.32 -14.14
CA GLU A 205 -2.87 -10.63 -15.34
C GLU A 205 -2.18 -11.99 -15.21
N ASP A 206 -1.44 -12.20 -14.12
CA ASP A 206 -0.78 -13.47 -13.81
C ASP A 206 -1.75 -14.66 -13.83
N ALA A 207 -2.95 -14.50 -13.26
CA ALA A 207 -3.96 -15.55 -13.25
C ALA A 207 -4.47 -15.90 -14.66
N TYR A 208 -4.63 -14.90 -15.53
CA TYR A 208 -5.05 -15.10 -16.92
C TYR A 208 -3.94 -15.73 -17.76
N GLU A 209 -2.68 -15.32 -17.58
CA GLU A 209 -1.53 -15.93 -18.25
C GLU A 209 -1.38 -17.41 -17.90
N GLN A 210 -1.48 -17.74 -16.61
CA GLN A 210 -1.43 -19.13 -16.13
C GLN A 210 -2.56 -19.97 -16.74
N ALA A 211 -3.79 -19.45 -16.77
CA ALA A 211 -4.92 -20.16 -17.35
C ALA A 211 -4.77 -20.37 -18.87
N HIS A 212 -4.22 -19.38 -19.59
CA HIS A 212 -3.92 -19.50 -21.00
C HIS A 212 -2.83 -20.57 -21.24
N PHE A 213 -1.77 -20.58 -20.44
CA PHE A 213 -0.69 -21.56 -20.53
C PHE A 213 -1.20 -22.99 -20.30
N ILE A 214 -2.03 -23.21 -19.28
CA ILE A 214 -2.64 -24.51 -18.99
C ILE A 214 -3.50 -24.99 -20.17
N ARG A 215 -4.33 -24.11 -20.76
CA ARG A 215 -5.17 -24.47 -21.92
C ARG A 215 -4.36 -24.83 -23.17
N LYS A 216 -3.17 -24.26 -23.35
CA LYS A 216 -2.31 -24.55 -24.51
C LYS A 216 -1.58 -25.90 -24.38
N ASN A 217 -1.38 -26.37 -23.15
CA ASN A 217 -0.61 -27.57 -22.83
C ASN A 217 -1.48 -28.75 -22.32
N ALA A 218 -2.81 -28.61 -22.37
CA ALA A 218 -3.79 -29.65 -22.05
C ALA A 218 -4.37 -30.23 -23.35
#